data_AF-A0A8H4VIQ2-F1
#
_entry.id   AF-A0A8H4VIQ2-F1
#
_cell.length_a   1.000
_cell.length_b   1.000
_cell.length_c   1.000
_cell.angle_alpha   90.00
_cell.angle_beta   90.00
_cell.angle_gamma   90.00
#
_symmetry.space_group_name_H-M   'P 1'
#
loop_
_entity.id
_entity.type
_entity.pdbx_description
1 polymer ?
#
loop_
_entity_poly.entity_id
_entity_poly.type
_entity_poly.pdbx_seq_one_letter_code
_entity_poly.pdbx_strand_id
1 'polypeptide(L)'
;MLVWRQALFRPANILRRQGLQNRARQLHVTPTRPQYYQPRGVSLLAKLRFRPDGKPRSRLVGVAFGALIFFNFITLLTTYDIVEDGEVALGLLASVIYIQHVDTGFDKVDLEDPLQTLAYFKRLYQSFVRLPAEEVELLFKDLNHLLKIGGENNSEVEAHRIMRNASEQIHMAFQELNQESIANTANFVLQVMRDALEGLIELVQDAEDDESDTKYTFQLIRDHSKKDAGAVLKDYETLG
;
A
#
# COMPACT_ATOMS: atom_id res chain seq x y z
N MET A 1 -3.11 -36.09 29.74
CA MET A 1 -2.65 -37.45 30.10
C MET A 1 -2.90 -38.37 28.92
N LEU A 2 -1.96 -39.30 28.69
CA LEU A 2 -1.96 -40.32 27.64
C LEU A 2 -3.24 -41.18 27.69
N VAL A 3 -3.72 -41.72 26.55
CA VAL A 3 -3.40 -43.10 26.13
C VAL A 3 -4.16 -43.57 24.87
N TRP A 4 -3.37 -44.19 23.98
CA TRP A 4 -3.67 -45.43 23.24
C TRP A 4 -4.65 -45.38 22.05
N ARG A 5 -4.13 -45.82 20.89
CA ARG A 5 -4.54 -47.10 20.29
C ARG A 5 -3.38 -47.69 19.49
N GLN A 6 -2.81 -48.76 20.04
CA GLN A 6 -2.04 -49.75 19.32
C GLN A 6 -3.01 -50.61 18.50
N ALA A 7 -2.69 -50.87 17.24
CA ALA A 7 -3.32 -51.91 16.45
C ALA A 7 -2.25 -52.92 16.00
N LEU A 8 -2.26 -54.05 16.70
CA LEU A 8 -2.28 -55.41 16.14
C LEU A 8 -1.09 -55.91 15.29
N PHE A 9 -0.21 -56.61 16.01
CA PHE A 9 0.41 -57.91 15.68
C PHE A 9 0.01 -58.61 14.37
N ARG A 10 1.03 -59.02 13.60
CA ARG A 10 1.14 -60.39 13.08
C ARG A 10 2.60 -60.89 13.14
N PRO A 11 2.87 -62.05 13.76
CA PRO A 11 4.16 -62.71 13.70
C PRO A 11 4.18 -63.77 12.58
N ALA A 12 5.34 -63.95 11.94
CA ALA A 12 5.65 -65.16 11.19
C ALA A 12 7.06 -65.62 11.59
N ASN A 13 7.10 -66.65 12.44
CA ASN A 13 8.29 -67.44 12.72
C ASN A 13 8.34 -68.60 11.73
N ILE A 14 9.42 -68.77 10.96
CA ILE A 14 10.00 -70.09 10.62
C ILE A 14 11.54 -69.96 10.48
N LEU A 15 12.26 -70.53 11.46
CA LEU A 15 13.49 -71.37 11.43
C LEU A 15 14.15 -71.64 10.04
N ARG A 16 15.45 -71.88 9.81
CA ARG A 16 16.61 -72.35 10.61
C ARG A 16 17.86 -72.29 9.70
N ARG A 17 19.02 -71.94 10.28
CA ARG A 17 20.42 -72.39 10.00
C ARG A 17 20.87 -72.66 8.55
N GLN A 18 21.93 -71.97 8.13
CA GLN A 18 23.20 -72.60 7.69
C GLN A 18 24.30 -71.56 7.42
N GLY A 19 25.52 -71.86 7.89
CA GLY A 19 26.74 -71.67 7.11
C GLY A 19 27.44 -70.32 7.17
N LEU A 20 28.57 -70.30 7.89
CA LEU A 20 29.73 -69.43 7.66
C LEU A 20 29.85 -68.91 6.21
N GLN A 21 29.82 -67.59 6.02
CA GLN A 21 30.72 -66.92 5.08
C GLN A 21 30.68 -65.40 5.27
N ASN A 22 31.83 -64.84 5.63
CA ASN A 22 32.16 -63.44 5.47
C ASN A 22 31.83 -62.97 4.05
N ARG A 23 30.95 -61.98 3.94
CA ARG A 23 31.06 -60.96 2.89
C ARG A 23 30.49 -59.67 3.41
N ALA A 24 31.41 -58.79 3.84
CA ALA A 24 31.13 -57.38 4.03
C ALA A 24 30.48 -56.85 2.73
N ARG A 25 29.17 -56.64 2.76
CA ARG A 25 28.52 -55.82 1.75
C ARG A 25 28.94 -54.39 2.06
N GLN A 26 29.90 -53.92 1.28
CA GLN A 26 30.19 -52.51 1.16
C GLN A 26 28.89 -51.84 0.73
N LEU A 27 28.26 -51.12 1.66
CA LEU A 27 27.25 -50.14 1.30
C LEU A 27 27.96 -49.19 0.35
N HIS A 28 27.56 -49.21 -0.93
CA HIS A 28 27.93 -48.16 -1.87
C HIS A 28 27.35 -46.86 -1.31
N VAL A 29 28.19 -46.13 -0.57
CA VAL A 29 27.95 -44.74 -0.22
C VAL A 29 28.07 -44.02 -1.56
N THR A 30 26.94 -43.62 -2.13
CA THR A 30 26.90 -42.67 -3.22
C THR A 30 27.75 -41.46 -2.81
N PRO A 31 28.71 -41.00 -3.65
CA PRO A 31 29.45 -39.80 -3.33
C PRO A 31 28.43 -38.67 -3.19
N THR A 32 28.31 -38.12 -1.98
CA THR A 32 27.56 -36.89 -1.76
C THR A 32 28.16 -35.86 -2.70
N ARG A 33 27.38 -35.44 -3.71
CA ARG A 33 27.70 -34.30 -4.58
C ARG A 33 28.27 -33.19 -3.71
N PRO A 34 29.41 -32.57 -4.07
CA PRO A 34 29.95 -31.46 -3.29
C PRO A 34 28.89 -30.36 -3.29
N GLN A 35 28.19 -30.21 -2.17
CA GLN A 35 27.39 -29.03 -1.92
C GLN A 35 28.40 -27.89 -1.85
N TYR A 36 28.26 -26.91 -2.75
CA TYR A 36 29.03 -25.68 -2.71
C TYR A 36 28.71 -24.97 -1.38
N TYR A 37 29.49 -25.27 -0.36
CA TYR A 37 29.38 -24.60 0.94
C TYR A 37 29.98 -23.20 0.80
N GLN A 38 29.26 -22.20 1.27
CA GLN A 38 29.85 -20.86 1.37
C GLN A 38 31.06 -20.92 2.32
N PRO A 39 32.21 -20.38 1.89
CA PRO A 39 33.40 -20.37 2.73
C PRO A 39 33.15 -19.52 3.97
N ARG A 40 33.73 -19.95 5.11
CA ARG A 40 33.68 -19.17 6.35
C ARG A 40 34.26 -17.77 6.17
N GLY A 41 33.72 -16.79 6.90
CA GLY A 41 34.26 -15.44 6.95
C GLY A 41 35.74 -15.40 7.36
N VAL A 42 36.46 -14.37 6.88
CA VAL A 42 37.93 -14.23 7.04
C VAL A 42 38.34 -13.87 8.48
N SER A 43 37.39 -13.45 9.32
CA SER A 43 37.63 -12.95 10.67
C SER A 43 38.05 -14.04 11.66
N LEU A 44 38.85 -13.67 12.67
CA LEU A 44 39.32 -14.60 13.72
C LEU A 44 38.15 -15.23 14.49
N LEU A 45 37.09 -14.44 14.77
CA LEU A 45 35.87 -14.93 15.42
C LEU A 45 35.12 -15.94 14.54
N ALA A 46 35.11 -15.75 13.22
CA ALA A 46 34.51 -16.72 12.30
C ALA A 46 35.30 -18.04 12.28
N LYS A 47 36.63 -18.00 12.37
CA LYS A 47 37.47 -19.21 12.48
C LYS A 47 37.21 -20.02 13.76
N LEU A 48 36.91 -19.34 14.86
CA LEU A 48 36.59 -19.96 16.16
C LEU A 48 35.16 -20.53 16.20
N ARG A 49 34.18 -19.83 15.63
CA ARG A 49 32.75 -20.19 15.74
C ARG A 49 32.27 -21.12 14.61
N PHE A 50 32.90 -21.07 13.44
CA PHE A 50 32.49 -21.82 12.24
C PHE A 50 33.60 -22.77 11.74
N ARG A 51 33.18 -23.86 11.09
CA ARG A 51 34.08 -24.81 10.40
C ARG A 51 34.54 -24.21 9.06
N PRO A 52 35.59 -24.76 8.43
CA PRO A 52 35.99 -24.35 7.07
C PRO A 52 34.83 -24.38 6.07
N ASP A 53 33.94 -25.37 6.21
CA ASP A 53 32.74 -25.58 5.39
C ASP A 53 31.57 -24.62 5.72
N GLY A 54 31.82 -23.53 6.46
CA GLY A 54 30.81 -22.52 6.81
C GLY A 54 29.81 -22.93 7.90
N LYS A 55 29.68 -24.22 8.23
CA LYS A 55 28.76 -24.72 9.27
C LYS A 55 29.18 -24.28 10.69
N PRO A 56 28.23 -23.95 11.58
CA PRO A 56 28.53 -23.60 12.97
C PRO A 56 29.15 -24.80 13.69
N ARG A 57 30.17 -24.56 14.53
CA ARG A 57 30.86 -25.63 15.26
C ARG A 57 30.00 -26.25 16.36
N SER A 58 29.05 -25.49 16.91
CA SER A 58 28.12 -25.94 17.95
C SER A 58 26.67 -25.60 17.59
N ARG A 59 25.72 -26.37 18.12
CA ARG A 59 24.29 -26.13 17.93
C ARG A 59 23.87 -24.76 18.48
N LEU A 60 24.41 -24.35 19.63
CA LEU A 60 24.16 -23.05 20.23
C LEU A 60 24.64 -21.89 19.36
N VAL A 61 25.82 -22.00 18.76
CA VAL A 61 26.34 -20.99 17.82
C VAL A 61 25.46 -20.92 16.57
N GLY A 62 24.98 -22.06 16.07
CA GLY A 62 24.04 -22.10 14.95
C GLY A 62 22.71 -21.43 15.26
N VAL A 63 22.13 -21.71 16.43
CA VAL A 63 20.88 -21.08 16.88
C VAL A 63 21.07 -19.57 17.08
N ALA A 64 22.16 -19.14 17.73
CA ALA A 64 22.44 -17.73 17.94
C ALA A 64 22.64 -16.98 16.61
N PHE A 65 23.37 -17.57 15.66
CA PHE A 65 23.58 -16.97 14.34
C PHE A 65 22.28 -16.94 13.51
N GLY A 66 21.49 -18.02 13.55
CA GLY A 66 20.17 -18.06 12.91
C GLY A 66 19.20 -17.05 13.50
N ALA A 67 19.18 -16.91 14.83
CA ALA A 67 18.37 -15.91 15.52
C ALA A 67 18.80 -14.48 15.15
N LEU A 68 20.11 -14.22 15.02
CA LEU A 68 20.60 -12.90 14.58
C LEU A 68 20.20 -12.59 13.14
N ILE A 69 20.29 -13.56 12.22
CA ILE A 69 19.83 -13.38 10.84
C ILE A 69 18.33 -13.13 10.81
N PHE A 70 17.56 -13.95 11.52
CA PHE A 70 16.11 -13.81 11.58
C PHE A 70 15.69 -12.46 12.19
N PHE A 71 16.37 -12.04 13.27
CA PHE A 71 16.15 -10.73 13.87
C PHE A 71 16.49 -9.60 12.89
N ASN A 72 17.58 -9.71 12.13
CA ASN A 72 17.93 -8.74 11.09
C ASN A 72 16.83 -8.67 10.02
N PHE A 73 16.33 -9.81 9.59
CA PHE A 73 15.28 -9.88 8.57
C PHE A 73 13.97 -9.26 9.08
N ILE A 74 13.55 -9.56 10.31
CA ILE A 74 12.40 -8.90 10.94
C ILE A 74 12.64 -7.40 11.04
N THR A 75 13.81 -6.99 11.53
CA THR A 75 14.15 -5.56 11.69
C THR A 75 14.07 -4.84 10.36
N LEU A 76 14.56 -5.45 9.28
CA LEU A 76 14.50 -4.90 7.94
C LEU A 76 13.05 -4.72 7.47
N LEU A 77 12.21 -5.75 7.62
CA LEU A 77 10.78 -5.67 7.28
C LEU A 77 10.07 -4.58 8.09
N THR A 78 10.27 -4.55 9.41
CA THR A 78 9.64 -3.51 10.25
C THR A 78 10.15 -2.11 9.91
N THR A 79 11.41 -1.98 9.51
CA THR A 79 11.96 -0.68 9.11
C THR A 79 11.37 -0.23 7.77
N TYR A 80 11.17 -1.16 6.85
CA TYR A 80 10.48 -0.88 5.58
C TYR A 80 9.06 -0.35 5.86
N ASP A 81 8.28 -1.06 6.68
CA ASP A 81 6.92 -0.63 7.04
C ASP A 81 6.91 0.78 7.67
N ILE A 82 7.84 1.06 8.58
CA ILE A 82 7.97 2.39 9.21
C ILE A 82 8.32 3.48 8.19
N VAL A 83 9.17 3.19 7.22
CA VAL A 83 9.54 4.16 6.17
C VAL A 83 8.36 4.41 5.25
N GLU A 84 7.66 3.37 4.81
CA GLU A 84 6.46 3.50 3.97
C GLU A 84 5.37 4.31 4.68
N ASP A 85 5.04 3.97 5.94
CA ASP A 85 4.10 4.73 6.76
C ASP A 85 4.55 6.18 6.95
N GLY A 86 5.86 6.40 7.11
CA GLY A 86 6.47 7.72 7.22
C GLY A 86 6.31 8.55 5.96
N GLU A 87 6.51 7.97 4.78
CA GLU A 87 6.32 8.62 3.49
C GLU A 87 4.85 8.96 3.23
N VAL A 88 3.93 8.09 3.64
CA VAL A 88 2.48 8.38 3.61
C VAL A 88 2.16 9.55 4.52
N ALA A 89 2.59 9.53 5.78
CA ALA A 89 2.34 10.60 6.73
C ALA A 89 2.93 11.95 6.27
N LEU A 90 4.15 11.94 5.73
CA LEU A 90 4.79 13.13 5.16
C LEU A 90 4.05 13.65 3.93
N GLY A 91 3.61 12.75 3.05
CA GLY A 91 2.82 13.12 1.87
C GLY A 91 1.47 13.76 2.26
N LEU A 92 0.81 13.23 3.28
CA LEU A 92 -0.42 13.79 3.83
C LEU A 92 -0.18 15.18 4.41
N LEU A 93 0.84 15.33 5.26
CA LEU A 93 1.18 16.59 5.88
C LEU A 93 1.57 17.66 4.84
N ALA A 94 2.34 17.29 3.81
CA ALA A 94 2.65 18.19 2.71
C ALA A 94 1.38 18.64 1.98
N SER A 95 0.47 17.72 1.67
CA SER A 95 -0.81 18.03 1.03
C SER A 95 -1.64 19.01 1.86
N VAL A 96 -1.77 18.78 3.17
CA VAL A 96 -2.49 19.70 4.08
C VAL A 96 -1.88 21.09 4.07
N ILE A 97 -0.54 21.21 4.10
CA ILE A 97 0.14 22.52 4.05
C ILE A 97 -0.18 23.26 2.74
N TYR A 98 -0.15 22.56 1.60
CA TYR A 98 -0.46 23.18 0.31
C TYR A 98 -1.93 23.57 0.20
N ILE A 99 -2.86 22.74 0.68
CA ILE A 99 -4.29 23.08 0.73
C ILE A 99 -4.50 24.29 1.65
N GLN A 100 -3.90 24.30 2.85
CA GLN A 100 -3.99 25.42 3.78
C GLN A 100 -3.44 26.71 3.15
N HIS A 101 -2.37 26.62 2.36
CA HIS A 101 -1.83 27.76 1.63
C HIS A 101 -2.86 28.32 0.63
N VAL A 102 -3.55 27.45 -0.11
CA VAL A 102 -4.64 27.87 -1.01
C VAL A 102 -5.81 28.48 -0.21
N ASP A 103 -6.14 27.89 0.95
CA ASP A 103 -7.24 28.32 1.82
C ASP A 103 -7.02 29.71 2.45
N THR A 104 -5.78 30.18 2.59
CA THR A 104 -5.52 31.58 2.96
C THR A 104 -6.11 32.60 1.99
N GLY A 105 -6.45 32.18 0.78
CA GLY A 105 -7.14 32.98 -0.24
C GLY A 105 -8.67 32.94 -0.17
N PHE A 106 -9.27 32.17 0.74
CA PHE A 106 -10.72 31.92 0.82
C PHE A 106 -11.53 33.22 0.89
N ASP A 107 -11.13 34.18 1.73
CA ASP A 107 -11.81 35.48 1.92
C ASP A 107 -11.96 36.32 0.64
N LYS A 108 -11.21 35.99 -0.42
CA LYS A 108 -11.21 36.72 -1.70
C LYS A 108 -12.06 36.05 -2.77
N VAL A 109 -12.59 34.86 -2.51
CA VAL A 109 -13.36 34.07 -3.46
C VAL A 109 -14.84 34.27 -3.20
N ASP A 110 -15.59 34.67 -4.22
CA ASP A 110 -17.04 34.68 -4.14
C ASP A 110 -17.58 33.28 -4.45
N LEU A 111 -18.07 32.58 -3.43
CA LEU A 111 -18.64 31.24 -3.56
C LEU A 111 -20.05 31.23 -4.17
N GLU A 112 -20.69 32.40 -4.32
CA GLU A 112 -21.98 32.53 -5.00
C GLU A 112 -21.82 32.44 -6.53
N ASP A 113 -20.63 32.71 -7.07
CA ASP A 113 -20.33 32.62 -8.49
C ASP A 113 -19.80 31.21 -8.87
N PRO A 114 -20.53 30.42 -9.69
CA PRO A 114 -20.12 29.07 -10.07
C PRO A 114 -18.74 28.96 -10.70
N LEU A 115 -18.32 29.97 -11.46
CA LEU A 115 -17.01 29.96 -12.14
C LEU A 115 -15.87 30.20 -11.15
N GLN A 116 -16.08 31.08 -10.16
CA GLN A 116 -15.11 31.33 -9.10
C GLN A 116 -15.00 30.15 -8.15
N THR A 117 -16.13 29.55 -7.78
CA THR A 117 -16.17 28.31 -6.98
C THR A 117 -15.41 27.18 -7.68
N LEU A 118 -15.64 26.96 -8.98
CA LEU A 118 -14.90 25.94 -9.74
C LEU A 118 -13.39 26.25 -9.76
N ALA A 119 -13.00 27.51 -9.99
CA ALA A 119 -11.59 27.88 -10.04
C ALA A 119 -10.89 27.69 -8.68
N TYR A 120 -11.57 28.01 -7.58
CA TYR A 120 -11.08 27.77 -6.23
C TYR A 120 -10.99 26.27 -5.92
N PHE A 121 -12.05 25.51 -6.20
CA PHE A 121 -12.09 24.07 -6.02
C PHE A 121 -10.99 23.37 -6.83
N LYS A 122 -10.76 23.77 -8.08
CA LYS A 122 -9.64 23.29 -8.90
C LYS A 122 -8.28 23.53 -8.24
N ARG A 123 -8.07 24.71 -7.64
CA ARG A 123 -6.81 25.01 -6.93
C ARG A 123 -6.61 24.13 -5.70
N LEU A 124 -7.69 23.79 -4.99
CA LEU A 124 -7.62 22.83 -3.88
C LEU A 124 -7.15 21.45 -4.37
N TYR A 125 -7.68 20.93 -5.49
CA TYR A 125 -7.20 19.64 -6.02
C TYR A 125 -5.79 19.69 -6.59
N GLN A 126 -5.42 20.78 -7.26
CA GLN A 126 -4.07 20.98 -7.78
C GLN A 126 -3.00 21.06 -6.67
N SER A 127 -3.41 21.35 -5.45
CA SER A 127 -2.50 21.41 -4.29
C SER A 127 -2.07 20.02 -3.80
N PHE A 128 -2.73 18.94 -4.25
CA PHE A 128 -2.25 17.58 -3.98
C PHE A 128 -1.03 17.26 -4.83
N VAL A 129 0.12 17.14 -4.16
CA VAL A 129 1.41 16.76 -4.78
C VAL A 129 1.36 15.39 -5.46
N ARG A 130 0.44 14.51 -5.03
CA ARG A 130 0.32 13.13 -5.54
C ARG A 130 -0.52 13.00 -6.80
N LEU A 131 -1.28 14.01 -7.20
CA LEU A 131 -2.11 13.96 -8.40
C LEU A 131 -1.37 14.62 -9.57
N PRO A 132 -1.19 13.94 -10.72
CA PRO A 132 -0.65 14.57 -11.91
C PRO A 132 -1.52 15.75 -12.33
N ALA A 133 -0.90 16.89 -12.63
CA ALA A 133 -1.63 18.09 -13.05
C ALA A 133 -2.52 17.83 -14.29
N GLU A 134 -2.09 16.92 -15.17
CA GLU A 134 -2.80 16.53 -16.39
C GLU A 134 -4.15 15.84 -16.08
N GLU A 135 -4.20 14.95 -15.10
CA GLU A 135 -5.43 14.23 -14.71
C GLU A 135 -6.44 15.19 -14.08
N VAL A 136 -5.96 16.12 -13.24
CA VAL A 136 -6.81 17.16 -12.65
C VAL A 136 -7.33 18.10 -13.75
N GLU A 137 -6.53 18.45 -14.74
CA GLU A 137 -6.99 19.29 -15.85
C GLU A 137 -8.06 18.63 -16.71
N LEU A 138 -7.93 17.33 -17.00
CA LEU A 138 -8.95 16.55 -17.71
C LEU A 138 -10.27 16.53 -16.92
N LEU A 139 -10.23 16.19 -15.63
CA LEU A 139 -11.43 16.16 -14.79
C LEU A 139 -12.17 17.51 -14.77
N PHE A 140 -11.45 18.61 -14.57
CA PHE A 140 -12.04 19.94 -14.53
C PHE A 140 -12.41 20.50 -15.90
N LYS A 141 -11.88 19.93 -17.00
CA LYS A 141 -12.31 20.23 -18.36
C LYS A 141 -13.68 19.61 -18.65
N ASP A 142 -13.87 18.35 -18.24
CA ASP A 142 -15.14 17.63 -18.40
C ASP A 142 -16.21 18.26 -17.49
N LEU A 143 -15.85 18.67 -16.27
CA LEU A 143 -16.73 19.39 -15.36
C LEU A 143 -17.15 20.77 -15.91
N ASN A 144 -16.22 21.51 -16.52
CA ASN A 144 -16.54 22.76 -17.24
C ASN A 144 -17.43 22.53 -18.47
N HIS A 145 -17.27 21.41 -19.15
CA HIS A 145 -18.09 21.04 -20.29
C HIS A 145 -19.53 20.76 -19.85
N LEU A 146 -19.72 20.05 -18.73
CA LEU A 146 -21.04 19.79 -18.14
C LEU A 146 -21.74 21.06 -17.67
N LEU A 147 -21.01 21.97 -16.99
CA LEU A 147 -21.56 23.27 -16.59
C LEU A 147 -22.00 24.11 -17.81
N LYS A 148 -21.33 23.97 -18.96
CA LYS A 148 -21.67 24.70 -20.19
C LYS A 148 -22.79 24.07 -21.01
N ILE A 149 -22.95 22.75 -20.96
CA ILE A 149 -24.03 22.02 -21.65
C ILE A 149 -25.33 22.06 -20.83
N GLY A 150 -25.22 22.07 -19.50
CA GLY A 150 -26.32 22.03 -18.55
C GLY A 150 -27.14 23.32 -18.45
N GLY A 151 -27.27 24.10 -19.52
CA GLY A 151 -27.87 25.44 -19.53
C GLY A 151 -29.34 25.55 -19.11
N GLU A 152 -29.99 24.46 -18.69
CA GLU A 152 -31.37 24.43 -18.17
C GLU A 152 -31.61 23.38 -17.06
N ASN A 153 -30.60 22.61 -16.61
CA ASN A 153 -30.80 21.44 -15.73
C ASN A 153 -30.27 21.63 -14.30
N ASN A 154 -30.93 21.00 -13.32
CA ASN A 154 -30.57 20.96 -11.90
C ASN A 154 -29.08 20.59 -11.63
N SER A 155 -28.42 19.91 -12.56
CA SER A 155 -27.05 19.40 -12.42
C SER A 155 -25.99 20.50 -12.26
N GLU A 156 -26.13 21.67 -12.90
CA GLU A 156 -25.19 22.79 -12.71
C GLU A 156 -25.31 23.38 -11.30
N VAL A 157 -26.53 23.60 -10.84
CA VAL A 157 -26.83 24.09 -9.49
C VAL A 157 -26.35 23.09 -8.44
N GLU A 158 -26.53 21.80 -8.71
CA GLU A 158 -26.10 20.74 -7.81
C GLU A 158 -24.58 20.58 -7.76
N ALA A 159 -23.89 20.65 -8.91
CA ALA A 159 -22.44 20.66 -8.97
C ALA A 159 -21.85 21.87 -8.24
N HIS A 160 -22.41 23.06 -8.45
CA HIS A 160 -22.02 24.27 -7.71
C HIS A 160 -22.22 24.11 -6.21
N ARG A 161 -23.36 23.57 -5.78
CA ARG A 161 -23.66 23.27 -4.38
C ARG A 161 -22.64 22.30 -3.77
N ILE A 162 -22.28 21.23 -4.46
CA ILE A 162 -21.28 20.26 -3.99
C ILE A 162 -19.92 20.94 -3.83
N MET A 163 -19.46 21.67 -4.84
CA MET A 163 -18.16 22.36 -4.78
C MET A 163 -18.12 23.43 -3.68
N ARG A 164 -19.22 24.17 -3.50
CA ARG A 164 -19.37 25.17 -2.45
C ARG A 164 -19.32 24.52 -1.06
N ASN A 165 -20.18 23.53 -0.82
CA ASN A 165 -20.26 22.85 0.48
C ASN A 165 -18.91 22.22 0.85
N ALA A 166 -18.21 21.63 -0.11
CA ALA A 166 -16.88 21.06 0.12
C ALA A 166 -15.85 22.15 0.46
N SER A 167 -15.85 23.25 -0.29
CA SER A 167 -14.95 24.39 -0.05
C SER A 167 -15.18 25.02 1.33
N GLU A 168 -16.42 25.18 1.76
CA GLU A 168 -16.79 25.69 3.09
C GLU A 168 -16.36 24.73 4.20
N GLN A 169 -16.62 23.42 4.05
CA GLN A 169 -16.21 22.41 5.04
C GLN A 169 -14.68 22.35 5.21
N ILE A 170 -13.93 22.43 4.12
CA ILE A 170 -12.47 22.46 4.15
C ILE A 170 -11.97 23.71 4.89
N HIS A 171 -12.55 24.88 4.59
CA HIS A 171 -12.21 26.13 5.27
C HIS A 171 -12.51 26.06 6.78
N MET A 172 -13.68 25.56 7.16
CA MET A 172 -14.04 25.37 8.57
C MET A 172 -13.08 24.43 9.29
N ALA A 173 -12.67 23.33 8.64
CA ALA A 173 -11.70 22.39 9.18
C ALA A 173 -10.34 23.06 9.48
N PHE A 174 -9.91 24.00 8.64
CA PHE A 174 -8.69 24.78 8.89
C PHE A 174 -8.85 25.84 9.99
N GLN A 175 -10.04 26.42 10.16
CA GLN A 175 -10.29 27.31 11.29
C GLN A 175 -10.25 26.57 12.64
N GLU A 176 -10.72 25.32 12.66
CA GLU A 176 -10.76 24.46 13.84
C GLU A 176 -9.45 23.68 14.09
N LEU A 177 -8.45 23.82 13.20
CA LEU A 177 -7.16 23.12 13.26
C LEU A 177 -6.42 23.29 14.61
N ASN A 178 -6.61 24.41 15.30
CA ASN A 178 -5.98 24.65 16.61
C ASN A 178 -6.61 23.82 17.76
N GLN A 179 -7.78 23.23 17.56
CA GLN A 179 -8.52 22.45 18.54
C GLN A 179 -8.39 20.93 18.30
N GLU A 180 -8.22 20.52 17.04
CA GLU A 180 -8.09 19.12 16.65
C GLU A 180 -6.65 18.71 16.31
N SER A 181 -6.41 17.40 16.19
CA SER A 181 -5.10 16.93 15.71
C SER A 181 -4.98 17.14 14.20
N ILE A 182 -3.80 17.57 13.74
CA ILE A 182 -3.51 17.80 12.31
C ILE A 182 -3.84 16.57 11.46
N ALA A 183 -3.60 15.36 11.99
CA ALA A 183 -3.91 14.11 11.30
C ALA A 183 -5.43 13.92 11.10
N ASN A 184 -6.25 14.30 12.09
CA ASN A 184 -7.70 14.23 11.96
C ASN A 184 -8.22 15.23 10.93
N THR A 185 -7.71 16.47 10.96
CA THR A 185 -8.06 17.49 9.97
C THR A 185 -7.62 17.07 8.56
N ALA A 186 -6.44 16.47 8.41
CA ALA A 186 -5.97 15.92 7.14
C ALA A 186 -6.92 14.87 6.57
N ASN A 187 -7.31 13.91 7.41
CA ASN A 187 -8.24 12.84 7.02
C ASN A 187 -9.62 13.39 6.68
N PHE A 188 -10.11 14.36 7.46
CA PHE A 188 -11.39 15.02 7.20
C PHE A 188 -11.37 15.77 5.86
N VAL A 189 -10.34 16.57 5.59
CA VAL A 189 -10.20 17.29 4.31
C VAL A 189 -10.15 16.33 3.13
N LEU A 190 -9.39 15.23 3.26
CA LEU A 190 -9.35 14.18 2.24
C LEU A 190 -10.71 13.53 2.02
N GLN A 191 -11.44 13.25 3.09
CA GLN A 191 -12.77 12.67 3.01
C GLN A 191 -13.74 13.62 2.32
N VAL A 192 -13.77 14.90 2.69
CA VAL A 192 -14.62 15.92 2.06
C VAL A 192 -14.32 16.04 0.57
N MET A 193 -13.04 16.06 0.19
CA MET A 193 -12.64 16.10 -1.22
C MET A 193 -13.00 14.81 -1.96
N ARG A 194 -12.89 13.66 -1.31
CA ARG A 194 -13.32 12.40 -1.92
C ARG A 194 -14.83 12.39 -2.16
N ASP A 195 -15.62 12.73 -1.14
CA ASP A 195 -17.09 12.71 -1.20
C ASP A 195 -17.61 13.72 -2.23
N ALA A 196 -16.98 14.89 -2.32
CA ALA A 196 -17.29 15.89 -3.33
C ALA A 196 -16.97 15.41 -4.74
N LEU A 197 -15.83 14.73 -4.92
CA LEU A 197 -15.46 14.14 -6.21
C LEU A 197 -16.43 13.03 -6.61
N GLU A 198 -16.77 12.12 -5.70
CA GLU A 198 -17.75 11.05 -5.95
C GLU A 198 -19.11 11.65 -6.35
N GLY A 199 -19.61 12.66 -5.64
CA GLY A 199 -20.86 13.35 -5.99
C GLY A 199 -20.82 14.05 -7.34
N LEU A 200 -19.70 14.68 -7.70
CA LEU A 200 -19.53 15.29 -9.02
C LEU A 200 -19.49 14.25 -10.14
N ILE A 201 -18.85 13.09 -9.90
CA ILE A 201 -18.79 11.98 -10.85
C ILE A 201 -20.18 11.37 -11.07
N GLU A 202 -20.97 11.19 -10.01
CA GLU A 202 -22.35 10.69 -10.13
C GLU A 202 -23.20 11.63 -11.00
N LEU A 203 -23.08 12.95 -10.81
CA LEU A 203 -23.75 13.94 -11.65
C LEU A 203 -23.32 13.88 -13.12
N VAL A 204 -22.04 13.58 -13.40
CA VAL A 204 -21.54 13.39 -14.76
C VAL A 204 -22.13 12.14 -15.39
N GLN A 205 -22.14 11.02 -14.66
CA GLN A 205 -22.64 9.73 -15.14
C GLN A 205 -24.15 9.75 -15.39
N ASP A 206 -24.91 10.51 -14.60
CA ASP A 206 -26.35 10.67 -14.79
C ASP A 206 -26.70 11.64 -15.94
N ALA A 207 -25.75 12.51 -16.35
CA ALA A 207 -25.96 13.49 -17.42
C ALA A 207 -25.50 12.99 -18.81
N GLU A 208 -24.60 12.00 -18.88
CA GLU A 208 -24.14 11.41 -20.14
C GLU A 208 -24.93 10.14 -20.49
N ASP A 209 -25.67 10.19 -21.61
CA ASP A 209 -26.33 9.03 -22.22
C ASP A 209 -25.28 7.97 -22.64
N ASP A 210 -25.67 6.69 -22.55
CA ASP A 210 -24.90 5.45 -22.31
C ASP A 210 -23.64 5.10 -23.16
N GLU A 211 -23.08 6.00 -23.98
CA GLU A 211 -22.12 5.65 -25.06
C GLU A 211 -20.90 6.60 -25.24
N SER A 212 -20.40 7.22 -24.17
CA SER A 212 -19.20 8.09 -24.23
C SER A 212 -17.95 7.47 -23.58
N ASP A 213 -16.78 7.67 -24.22
CA ASP A 213 -15.46 7.28 -23.72
C ASP A 213 -15.12 7.93 -22.36
N THR A 214 -15.80 9.01 -21.97
CA THR A 214 -15.66 9.72 -20.69
C THR A 214 -16.08 8.87 -19.50
N LYS A 215 -17.08 7.98 -19.65
CA LYS A 215 -17.50 7.01 -18.62
C LYS A 215 -16.36 6.10 -18.19
N TYR A 216 -15.47 5.74 -19.12
CA TYR A 216 -14.29 4.90 -18.84
C TYR A 216 -13.25 5.64 -17.99
N THR A 217 -12.96 6.91 -18.28
CA THR A 217 -12.05 7.73 -17.47
C THR A 217 -12.58 7.94 -16.05
N PHE A 218 -13.89 8.18 -15.90
CA PHE A 218 -14.49 8.34 -14.57
C PHE A 218 -14.53 7.04 -13.77
N GLN A 219 -14.76 5.90 -14.42
CA GLN A 219 -14.60 4.60 -13.78
C GLN A 219 -13.15 4.34 -13.37
N LEU A 220 -12.18 4.71 -14.20
CA LEU A 220 -10.76 4.60 -13.87
C LEU A 220 -10.41 5.45 -12.64
N ILE A 221 -10.85 6.71 -12.61
CA ILE A 221 -10.63 7.63 -11.46
C ILE A 221 -11.34 7.11 -10.21
N ARG A 222 -12.56 6.56 -10.34
CA ARG A 222 -13.28 5.93 -9.22
C ARG A 222 -12.55 4.70 -8.68
N ASP A 223 -11.99 3.88 -9.57
CA ASP A 223 -11.24 2.69 -9.18
C ASP A 223 -9.87 3.03 -8.60
N HIS A 224 -9.24 4.14 -9.02
CA HIS A 224 -8.05 4.70 -8.39
C HIS A 224 -8.35 5.35 -7.03
N SER A 225 -9.48 6.04 -6.89
CA SER A 225 -9.95 6.66 -5.63
C SER A 225 -10.34 5.60 -4.57
N LYS A 226 -10.88 4.46 -5.01
CA LYS A 226 -11.23 3.32 -4.14
C LYS A 226 -10.03 2.49 -3.71
N LYS A 227 -8.90 2.58 -4.41
CA LYS A 227 -7.66 1.94 -3.99
C LYS A 227 -7.04 2.76 -2.86
N ASP A 228 -6.87 2.14 -1.69
CA ASP A 228 -6.14 2.71 -0.56
C ASP A 228 -4.82 3.35 -1.03
N ALA A 229 -4.42 4.45 -0.38
CA ALA A 229 -3.17 5.14 -0.69
C ALA A 229 -1.92 4.24 -0.63
N GLY A 230 -1.99 3.10 0.06
CA GLY A 230 -0.94 2.05 0.09
C GLY A 230 -1.02 0.99 -1.02
N ALA A 231 -2.11 0.92 -1.78
CA ALA A 231 -2.26 -0.01 -2.91
C ALA A 231 -1.65 0.54 -4.21
N VAL A 232 -1.60 1.87 -4.36
CA VAL A 232 -1.03 2.54 -5.54
C VAL A 232 0.49 2.32 -5.64
N LEU A 233 1.20 2.12 -4.51
CA LEU A 233 2.64 1.85 -4.49
C LEU A 233 3.00 0.49 -5.13
N LYS A 234 2.14 -0.52 -4.97
CA LYS A 234 2.37 -1.88 -5.50
C LYS A 234 2.27 -1.97 -7.02
N ASP A 235 1.45 -1.12 -7.65
CA ASP A 235 1.28 -1.15 -9.10
C ASP A 235 2.55 -0.62 -9.81
N TYR A 236 3.32 0.28 -9.19
CA TYR A 236 4.60 0.76 -9.71
C TYR A 236 5.78 -0.23 -9.52
N GLU A 237 5.72 -1.13 -8.52
CA GLU A 237 6.74 -2.18 -8.37
C GLU A 237 6.60 -3.32 -9.39
N THR A 238 5.40 -3.52 -9.98
CA THR A 238 5.16 -4.60 -10.95
C THR A 238 5.56 -4.27 -12.39
N LEU A 239 5.95 -3.02 -12.67
CA LEU A 239 6.46 -2.58 -13.97
C LEU A 239 7.99 -2.49 -14.04
N GLY A 240 8.70 -3.02 -13.03
CA GLY A 240 10.17 -3.15 -12.98
C GLY A 240 10.67 -4.56 -13.28
#